data_AF-L7CS07-F1
#
_entry.id   AF-L7CS07-F1
#
_cell.length_a   1.000
_cell.length_b   1.000
_cell.length_c   1.000
_cell.angle_alpha   90.00
_cell.angle_beta   90.00
_cell.angle_gamma   90.00
#
_symmetry.space_group_name_H-M   'P 1'
#
loop_
_entity.id
_entity.type
_entity.pdbx_description
1 polymer ?
#
loop_
_entity_poly.entity_id
_entity_poly.type
_entity_poly.pdbx_seq_one_letter_code
_entity_poly.pdbx_strand_id
1 'polypeptide(L)'
;MEFESNRVHAMALERSRDVPTDAALADVELVIAELFGTPEEPTWPSDHLTGEQLELVSLERLQQASGSVESDAENVHRGLYTEHCVICHGVSGSGTGPASMYQWPYPRDFRAGVFKWKSSERDAKPTRDDLRRLLENGIPGSPMPSFATVAPEDREALIDYLIYLSIRGEVERQLLAVAIDDLGYEETPPNDDLRLRVASSKESDPGKDEAGNIIFTDLNQSSRDEPQVDESDSVEIDVVSTEGELIAISVLQNVVGEWIETTIAPVPTEPIPSAADELHASIARGAKLFGGQIANCAGCHGPEGQGGMPLNDLDDWTKEFTTRIGITPTDADAVKPFRKAGALPPRIIQPRRLAGGVLRGGDEPETIFRRIQHGIAGTPMPGVDLSESASGTTGLTPGDVWDLVHYVQSLVQPTPKPSVRVADDKNPLAAAETGVSS
;
A
#
# COMPACT_ATOMS: atom_id res chain seq x y z
N MET A 1 -0.98 -7.64 -22.41
CA MET A 1 -0.77 -6.45 -21.56
C MET A 1 0.60 -6.57 -20.87
N GLU A 2 1.29 -5.49 -20.47
CA GLU A 2 2.62 -5.59 -19.82
C GLU A 2 2.68 -4.81 -18.49
N PHE A 3 3.45 -5.31 -17.52
CA PHE A 3 3.72 -4.57 -16.29
C PHE A 3 4.72 -3.45 -16.57
N GLU A 4 4.30 -2.21 -16.40
CA GLU A 4 5.20 -1.05 -16.48
C GLU A 4 6.28 -1.12 -15.39
N SER A 5 7.54 -0.89 -15.76
CA SER A 5 8.64 -0.89 -14.80
C SER A 5 8.62 0.30 -13.85
N ASN A 6 9.30 0.17 -12.71
CA ASN A 6 9.47 1.23 -11.70
C ASN A 6 10.46 2.33 -12.14
N ARG A 7 10.39 2.79 -13.40
CA ARG A 7 11.36 3.74 -13.97
C ARG A 7 11.46 5.06 -13.20
N VAL A 8 10.34 5.58 -12.67
CA VAL A 8 10.35 6.80 -11.83
C VAL A 8 11.18 6.59 -10.56
N HIS A 9 11.06 5.43 -9.92
CA HIS A 9 11.84 5.07 -8.74
C HIS A 9 13.32 4.89 -9.09
N ALA A 10 13.64 4.16 -10.16
CA ALA A 10 15.01 4.00 -10.65
C ALA A 10 15.68 5.37 -10.93
N MET A 11 15.00 6.28 -11.62
CA MET A 11 15.51 7.64 -11.85
C MET A 11 15.71 8.45 -10.55
N ALA A 12 14.87 8.21 -9.53
CA ALA A 12 15.01 8.86 -8.24
C ALA A 12 16.22 8.31 -7.46
N LEU A 13 16.45 6.99 -7.50
CA LEU A 13 17.66 6.35 -6.98
C LEU A 13 18.90 6.89 -7.69
N GLU A 14 18.92 6.88 -9.03
CA GLU A 14 20.02 7.38 -9.85
C GLU A 14 20.45 8.79 -9.43
N ARG A 15 19.46 9.70 -9.32
CA ARG A 15 19.74 11.09 -8.92
C ARG A 15 20.25 11.20 -7.49
N SER A 16 19.74 10.39 -6.56
CA SER A 16 20.07 10.52 -5.14
C SER A 16 21.38 9.83 -4.76
N ARG A 17 21.78 8.81 -5.52
CA ARG A 17 23.02 8.04 -5.32
C ARG A 17 24.14 8.51 -6.24
N ASP A 18 23.80 9.24 -7.30
CA ASP A 18 24.72 9.63 -8.37
C ASP A 18 25.33 8.41 -9.09
N VAL A 19 24.52 7.36 -9.27
CA VAL A 19 24.91 6.08 -9.89
C VAL A 19 23.88 5.68 -10.96
N PRO A 20 24.30 5.31 -12.20
CA PRO A 20 23.38 4.85 -13.23
C PRO A 20 22.55 3.63 -12.81
N THR A 21 21.27 3.60 -13.18
CA THR A 21 20.35 2.52 -12.77
C THR A 21 19.97 1.54 -13.86
N ASP A 22 20.40 1.76 -15.11
CA ASP A 22 19.98 0.97 -16.26
C ASP A 22 20.39 -0.52 -16.17
N ALA A 23 21.62 -0.80 -15.71
CA ALA A 23 22.10 -2.17 -15.53
C ALA A 23 21.33 -2.92 -14.43
N ALA A 24 21.08 -2.26 -13.30
CA ALA A 24 20.29 -2.82 -12.21
C ALA A 24 18.84 -3.07 -12.65
N LEU A 25 18.24 -2.10 -13.36
CA LEU A 25 16.87 -2.22 -13.85
C LEU A 25 16.69 -3.41 -14.79
N ALA A 26 17.64 -3.67 -15.69
CA ALA A 26 17.58 -4.81 -16.59
C ALA A 26 17.56 -6.15 -15.84
N ASP A 27 18.39 -6.34 -14.81
CA ASP A 27 18.44 -7.58 -14.03
C ASP A 27 17.22 -7.72 -13.12
N VAL A 28 16.79 -6.63 -12.49
CA VAL A 28 15.59 -6.62 -11.65
C VAL A 28 14.33 -6.94 -12.48
N GLU A 29 14.19 -6.39 -13.69
CA GLU A 29 13.05 -6.69 -14.56
C GLU A 29 12.98 -8.20 -14.90
N LEU A 30 14.12 -8.86 -15.10
CA LEU A 30 14.18 -10.31 -15.33
C LEU A 30 13.80 -11.10 -14.07
N VAL A 31 14.34 -10.73 -12.91
CA VAL A 31 13.98 -11.37 -11.62
C VAL A 31 12.49 -11.25 -11.34
N ILE A 32 11.91 -10.06 -11.56
CA ILE A 32 10.49 -9.82 -11.31
C ILE A 32 9.61 -10.58 -12.31
N ALA A 33 10.02 -10.67 -13.57
CA ALA A 33 9.30 -11.46 -14.56
C ALA A 33 9.32 -12.96 -14.22
N GLU A 34 10.44 -13.48 -13.72
CA GLU A 34 10.56 -14.89 -13.30
C GLU A 34 9.71 -15.19 -12.07
N LEU A 35 9.78 -14.34 -11.04
CA LEU A 35 9.06 -14.55 -9.78
C LEU A 35 7.54 -14.38 -9.92
N PHE A 36 7.10 -13.36 -10.67
CA PHE A 36 5.71 -12.89 -10.66
C PHE A 36 4.98 -13.03 -12.00
N GLY A 37 5.67 -13.35 -13.10
CA GLY A 37 5.05 -13.56 -14.40
C GLY A 37 4.56 -12.25 -15.05
N THR A 38 3.48 -12.35 -15.81
CA THR A 38 2.94 -11.25 -16.63
C THR A 38 1.53 -10.85 -16.21
N PRO A 39 0.98 -9.70 -16.68
CA PRO A 39 -0.40 -9.34 -16.36
C PRO A 39 -1.46 -10.31 -16.90
N GLU A 40 -1.15 -11.09 -17.95
CA GLU A 40 -2.05 -12.10 -18.51
C GLU A 40 -1.86 -13.47 -17.84
N GLU A 41 -0.63 -13.77 -17.43
CA GLU A 41 -0.23 -15.04 -16.81
C GLU A 41 0.59 -14.74 -15.55
N PRO A 42 -0.06 -14.30 -14.45
CA PRO A 42 0.64 -14.04 -13.20
C PRO A 42 1.07 -15.34 -12.54
N THR A 43 2.23 -15.32 -11.89
CA THR A 43 2.73 -16.41 -11.05
C THR A 43 2.85 -15.97 -9.60
N TRP A 44 2.82 -16.93 -8.68
CA TRP A 44 3.16 -16.71 -7.29
C TRP A 44 4.42 -17.52 -6.98
N PRO A 45 5.48 -16.93 -6.41
CA PRO A 45 6.79 -17.59 -6.24
C PRO A 45 6.78 -18.59 -5.07
N SER A 46 5.89 -19.58 -5.13
CA SER A 46 5.64 -20.56 -4.08
C SER A 46 6.89 -21.38 -3.72
N ASP A 47 7.80 -21.62 -4.66
CA ASP A 47 9.03 -22.39 -4.44
C ASP A 47 10.00 -21.70 -3.45
N HIS A 48 9.81 -20.39 -3.21
CA HIS A 48 10.65 -19.59 -2.31
C HIS A 48 9.93 -19.16 -1.02
N LEU A 49 8.69 -19.60 -0.82
CA LEU A 49 7.83 -19.21 0.29
C LEU A 49 7.43 -20.43 1.13
N THR A 50 7.14 -20.20 2.41
CA THR A 50 6.79 -21.30 3.34
C THR A 50 5.65 -20.95 4.28
N GLY A 51 4.92 -21.96 4.76
CA GLY A 51 3.87 -21.78 5.77
C GLY A 51 2.81 -20.75 5.36
N GLU A 52 2.53 -19.79 6.24
CA GLU A 52 1.54 -18.73 6.02
C GLU A 52 1.86 -17.84 4.80
N GLN A 53 3.12 -17.75 4.38
CA GLN A 53 3.51 -16.99 3.18
C GLN A 53 2.89 -17.58 1.90
N LEU A 54 2.75 -18.91 1.83
CA LEU A 54 2.14 -19.60 0.68
C LEU A 54 0.64 -19.33 0.58
N GLU A 55 -0.02 -19.15 1.73
CA GLU A 55 -1.47 -19.00 1.83
C GLU A 55 -1.93 -17.55 1.67
N LEU A 56 -0.99 -16.59 1.68
CA LEU A 56 -1.31 -15.15 1.60
C LEU A 56 -2.08 -14.77 0.32
N VAL A 57 -1.75 -15.42 -0.79
CA VAL A 57 -2.30 -15.16 -2.13
C VAL A 57 -2.64 -16.49 -2.81
N SER A 58 -3.88 -16.62 -3.32
CA SER A 58 -4.27 -17.79 -4.10
C SER A 58 -3.99 -17.60 -5.60
N LEU A 59 -3.25 -18.55 -6.19
CA LEU A 59 -2.96 -18.53 -7.63
C LEU A 59 -4.22 -18.58 -8.50
N GLU A 60 -5.25 -19.32 -8.08
CA GLU A 60 -6.54 -19.39 -8.77
C GLU A 60 -7.21 -18.01 -8.82
N ARG A 61 -7.20 -17.29 -7.69
CA ARG A 61 -7.74 -15.93 -7.59
C ARG A 61 -6.91 -14.92 -8.39
N LEU A 62 -5.59 -15.07 -8.42
CA LEU A 62 -4.74 -14.25 -9.30
C LEU A 62 -5.12 -14.43 -10.76
N GLN A 63 -5.25 -15.68 -11.22
CA GLN A 63 -5.64 -16.00 -12.60
C GLN A 63 -7.03 -15.44 -12.93
N GLN A 64 -7.97 -15.49 -11.98
CA GLN A 64 -9.30 -14.90 -12.14
C GLN A 64 -9.24 -13.37 -12.26
N ALA A 65 -8.42 -12.69 -11.45
CA ALA A 65 -8.32 -11.24 -11.48
C ALA A 65 -7.53 -10.68 -12.68
N SER A 66 -6.61 -11.48 -13.23
CA SER A 66 -5.65 -11.10 -14.26
C SER A 66 -6.19 -11.16 -15.69
N GLY A 67 -5.44 -10.57 -16.61
CA GLY A 67 -5.69 -10.63 -18.04
C GLY A 67 -6.85 -9.79 -18.56
N SER A 68 -7.26 -10.08 -19.78
CA SER A 68 -8.38 -9.41 -20.45
C SER A 68 -9.74 -9.77 -19.84
N VAL A 69 -10.70 -8.86 -19.95
CA VAL A 69 -12.06 -9.08 -19.42
C VAL A 69 -12.78 -10.14 -20.26
N GLU A 70 -13.10 -11.26 -19.63
CA GLU A 70 -13.75 -12.40 -20.27
C GLU A 70 -14.80 -13.01 -19.31
N SER A 71 -15.82 -13.64 -19.88
CA SER A 71 -16.78 -14.43 -19.12
C SER A 71 -17.03 -15.75 -19.84
N ASP A 72 -16.95 -16.85 -19.11
CA ASP A 72 -17.15 -18.18 -19.68
C ASP A 72 -18.62 -18.63 -19.64
N ALA A 73 -18.89 -19.85 -20.14
CA ALA A 73 -20.23 -20.43 -20.19
C ALA A 73 -20.81 -20.75 -18.80
N GLU A 74 -19.98 -20.79 -17.76
CA GLU A 74 -20.37 -21.00 -16.35
C GLU A 74 -20.51 -19.67 -15.60
N ASN A 75 -20.39 -18.55 -16.32
CA ASN A 75 -20.49 -17.18 -15.81
C ASN A 75 -19.37 -16.82 -14.81
N VAL A 76 -18.22 -17.49 -14.90
CA VAL A 76 -17.00 -17.09 -14.19
C VAL A 76 -16.42 -15.87 -14.89
N HIS A 77 -16.20 -14.80 -14.13
CA HIS A 77 -15.68 -13.53 -14.65
C HIS A 77 -14.15 -13.50 -14.46
N ARG A 78 -13.42 -13.30 -15.55
CA ARG A 78 -11.96 -13.15 -15.58
C ARG A 78 -11.57 -11.72 -15.96
N GLY A 79 -10.34 -11.32 -15.64
CA GLY A 79 -9.88 -9.96 -15.87
C GLY A 79 -10.53 -8.93 -14.95
N LEU A 80 -10.93 -9.35 -13.73
CA LEU A 80 -11.63 -8.48 -12.76
C LEU A 80 -10.86 -7.18 -12.48
N TYR A 81 -9.53 -7.25 -12.36
CA TYR A 81 -8.72 -6.06 -12.13
C TYR A 81 -8.71 -5.13 -13.35
N THR A 82 -8.65 -5.71 -14.55
CA THR A 82 -8.77 -4.97 -15.81
C THR A 82 -10.12 -4.27 -15.92
N GLU A 83 -11.20 -4.96 -15.56
CA GLU A 83 -12.56 -4.43 -15.59
C GLU A 83 -12.76 -3.27 -14.61
N HIS A 84 -12.26 -3.42 -13.38
CA HIS A 84 -12.66 -2.55 -12.27
C HIS A 84 -11.58 -1.55 -11.83
N CYS A 85 -10.29 -1.84 -12.04
CA CYS A 85 -9.21 -1.14 -11.34
C CYS A 85 -8.21 -0.46 -12.27
N VAL A 86 -7.87 -1.05 -13.42
CA VAL A 86 -6.80 -0.56 -14.32
C VAL A 86 -7.01 0.88 -14.77
N ILE A 87 -8.26 1.30 -14.99
CA ILE A 87 -8.56 2.66 -15.45
C ILE A 87 -8.01 3.76 -14.52
N CYS A 88 -7.96 3.48 -13.21
CA CYS A 88 -7.43 4.37 -12.19
C CYS A 88 -6.03 3.95 -11.74
N HIS A 89 -5.85 2.67 -11.39
CA HIS A 89 -4.63 2.18 -10.74
C HIS A 89 -3.53 1.74 -11.72
N GLY A 90 -3.81 1.65 -13.02
CA GLY A 90 -2.85 1.17 -14.02
C GLY A 90 -2.65 -0.35 -13.93
N VAL A 91 -1.99 -0.93 -14.93
CA VAL A 91 -1.77 -2.38 -15.03
C VAL A 91 -0.89 -2.91 -13.89
N SER A 92 0.20 -2.20 -13.59
CA SER A 92 1.16 -2.56 -12.55
C SER A 92 0.76 -2.06 -11.16
N GLY A 93 -0.46 -1.51 -10.99
CA GLY A 93 -0.87 -0.89 -9.73
C GLY A 93 -0.15 0.42 -9.41
N SER A 94 0.47 1.07 -10.41
CA SER A 94 1.25 2.31 -10.28
C SER A 94 0.45 3.54 -9.84
N GLY A 95 -0.88 3.48 -9.85
CA GLY A 95 -1.74 4.64 -9.64
C GLY A 95 -1.79 5.59 -10.83
N THR A 96 -1.20 5.22 -11.98
CA THR A 96 -1.04 6.07 -13.18
C THR A 96 -1.93 5.62 -14.34
N GLY A 97 -3.07 4.97 -14.05
CA GLY A 97 -4.04 4.55 -15.07
C GLY A 97 -4.56 5.74 -15.92
N PRO A 98 -5.16 5.50 -17.09
CA PRO A 98 -5.55 6.56 -18.03
C PRO A 98 -6.43 7.68 -17.43
N ALA A 99 -7.25 7.36 -16.41
CA ALA A 99 -8.09 8.34 -15.73
C ALA A 99 -7.40 9.05 -14.56
N SER A 100 -6.25 8.55 -14.08
CA SER A 100 -5.55 9.01 -12.87
C SER A 100 -5.29 10.51 -12.86
N MET A 101 -4.86 11.07 -14.00
CA MET A 101 -4.52 12.49 -14.13
C MET A 101 -5.69 13.44 -13.80
N TYR A 102 -6.93 12.96 -13.93
CA TYR A 102 -8.15 13.74 -13.66
C TYR A 102 -8.75 13.46 -12.27
N GLN A 103 -8.19 12.53 -11.50
CA GLN A 103 -8.70 12.18 -10.18
C GLN A 103 -8.18 13.10 -9.08
N TRP A 104 -9.02 13.39 -8.09
CA TRP A 104 -8.64 14.15 -6.89
C TRP A 104 -9.17 13.45 -5.63
N PRO A 105 -8.31 12.79 -4.83
CA PRO A 105 -6.85 12.68 -4.95
C PRO A 105 -6.44 11.72 -6.09
N TYR A 106 -5.14 11.62 -6.36
CA TYR A 106 -4.63 10.58 -7.25
C TYR A 106 -4.91 9.17 -6.69
N PRO A 107 -5.09 8.17 -7.57
CA PRO A 107 -5.15 6.77 -7.18
C PRO A 107 -3.88 6.35 -6.44
N ARG A 108 -4.01 5.34 -5.58
CA ARG A 108 -2.88 4.80 -4.82
C ARG A 108 -1.95 4.02 -5.77
N ASP A 109 -0.66 4.34 -5.74
CA ASP A 109 0.41 3.44 -6.19
C ASP A 109 0.61 2.33 -5.14
N PHE A 110 0.31 1.09 -5.51
CA PHE A 110 0.46 -0.08 -4.65
C PHE A 110 1.91 -0.52 -4.53
N ARG A 111 2.75 -0.24 -5.54
CA ARG A 111 4.12 -0.77 -5.65
C ARG A 111 5.03 -0.32 -4.53
N ALA A 112 4.70 0.77 -3.84
CA ALA A 112 5.47 1.27 -2.72
C ALA A 112 5.10 0.62 -1.37
N GLY A 113 4.07 -0.23 -1.29
CA GLY A 113 3.66 -0.88 -0.04
C GLY A 113 3.00 0.02 1.00
N VAL A 114 2.67 1.27 0.65
CA VAL A 114 2.18 2.28 1.62
C VAL A 114 0.67 2.48 1.51
N PHE A 115 -0.05 2.06 2.54
CA PHE A 115 -1.52 2.11 2.60
C PHE A 115 -2.05 3.11 3.63
N LYS A 116 -3.10 3.87 3.29
CA LYS A 116 -3.66 4.96 4.12
C LYS A 116 -4.72 4.50 5.10
N TRP A 117 -5.65 3.68 4.64
CA TRP A 117 -6.88 3.36 5.35
C TRP A 117 -6.80 1.92 5.85
N LYS A 118 -6.19 1.76 7.01
CA LYS A 118 -5.88 0.47 7.63
C LYS A 118 -6.02 0.51 9.14
N SER A 119 -6.12 -0.64 9.77
CA SER A 119 -6.28 -0.76 11.22
C SER A 119 -4.99 -1.08 11.95
N SER A 120 -3.90 -1.32 11.22
CA SER A 120 -2.54 -1.53 11.73
C SER A 120 -1.77 -0.23 11.99
N GLU A 121 -0.59 -0.35 12.59
CA GLU A 121 0.33 0.78 12.84
C GLU A 121 0.76 1.49 11.56
N ARG A 122 1.38 2.68 11.68
CA ARG A 122 1.64 3.60 10.57
C ARG A 122 2.39 2.95 9.41
N ASP A 123 3.42 2.17 9.68
CA ASP A 123 4.32 1.64 8.65
C ASP A 123 4.05 0.15 8.32
N ALA A 124 3.15 -0.52 9.06
CA ALA A 124 2.74 -1.90 8.81
C ALA A 124 1.89 -2.08 7.52
N LYS A 125 1.67 -3.31 7.05
CA LYS A 125 0.75 -3.55 5.92
C LYS A 125 -0.72 -3.41 6.37
N PRO A 126 -1.70 -3.27 5.45
CA PRO A 126 -3.10 -3.43 5.82
C PRO A 126 -3.40 -4.90 6.09
N THR A 127 -4.35 -5.16 7.00
CA THR A 127 -4.91 -6.51 7.12
C THR A 127 -5.80 -6.83 5.91
N ARG A 128 -6.04 -8.11 5.63
CA ARG A 128 -7.01 -8.52 4.59
C ARG A 128 -8.41 -7.93 4.84
N ASP A 129 -8.81 -7.84 6.10
CA ASP A 129 -10.09 -7.23 6.51
C ASP A 129 -10.14 -5.72 6.25
N ASP A 130 -9.01 -5.02 6.35
CA ASP A 130 -8.93 -3.60 5.94
C ASP A 130 -9.21 -3.46 4.44
N LEU A 131 -8.62 -4.32 3.61
CA LEU A 131 -8.83 -4.32 2.16
C LEU A 131 -10.27 -4.69 1.80
N ARG A 132 -10.87 -5.68 2.48
CA ARG A 132 -12.28 -6.04 2.29
C ARG A 132 -13.20 -4.88 2.60
N ARG A 133 -13.05 -4.25 3.78
CA ARG A 133 -13.84 -3.07 4.16
C ARG A 133 -13.65 -1.91 3.18
N LEU A 134 -12.44 -1.72 2.66
CA LEU A 134 -12.15 -0.65 1.70
C LEU A 134 -12.84 -0.89 0.37
N LEU A 135 -12.82 -2.11 -0.17
CA LEU A 135 -13.54 -2.42 -1.41
C LEU A 135 -15.06 -2.35 -1.21
N GLU A 136 -15.57 -2.84 -0.08
CA GLU A 136 -17.01 -2.81 0.21
C GLU A 136 -17.55 -1.38 0.34
N ASN A 137 -16.83 -0.49 1.01
CA ASN A 137 -17.32 0.87 1.27
C ASN A 137 -16.84 1.91 0.26
N GLY A 138 -15.79 1.59 -0.51
CA GLY A 138 -15.04 2.59 -1.26
C GLY A 138 -14.32 3.57 -0.33
N ILE A 139 -13.90 4.71 -0.89
CA ILE A 139 -13.26 5.78 -0.10
C ILE A 139 -14.09 7.06 -0.24
N PRO A 140 -14.94 7.39 0.74
CA PRO A 140 -15.83 8.54 0.67
C PRO A 140 -15.10 9.86 0.42
N GLY A 141 -15.65 10.72 -0.46
CA GLY A 141 -14.98 11.98 -0.84
C GLY A 141 -13.70 11.77 -1.65
N SER A 142 -13.61 10.65 -2.35
CA SER A 142 -12.65 10.35 -3.42
C SER A 142 -13.36 9.66 -4.60
N PRO A 143 -12.68 9.51 -5.75
CA PRO A 143 -13.23 8.77 -6.89
C PRO A 143 -13.28 7.25 -6.73
N MET A 144 -12.74 6.66 -5.67
CA MET A 144 -12.77 5.21 -5.44
C MET A 144 -14.17 4.79 -4.97
N PRO A 145 -14.98 4.09 -5.81
CA PRO A 145 -16.36 3.75 -5.49
C PRO A 145 -16.43 2.55 -4.54
N SER A 146 -17.63 2.28 -4.05
CA SER A 146 -17.96 0.99 -3.42
C SER A 146 -18.07 -0.09 -4.48
N PHE A 147 -17.52 -1.26 -4.16
CA PHE A 147 -17.63 -2.50 -4.94
C PHE A 147 -18.54 -3.51 -4.24
N ALA A 148 -19.44 -3.07 -3.36
CA ALA A 148 -20.35 -3.96 -2.63
C ALA A 148 -21.24 -4.82 -3.56
N THR A 149 -21.45 -4.38 -4.80
CA THR A 149 -22.22 -5.10 -5.82
C THR A 149 -21.42 -6.16 -6.56
N VAL A 150 -20.08 -6.15 -6.48
CA VAL A 150 -19.22 -7.23 -6.97
C VAL A 150 -19.35 -8.41 -6.02
N ALA A 151 -19.41 -9.63 -6.55
CA ALA A 151 -19.59 -10.83 -5.76
C ALA A 151 -18.47 -10.96 -4.70
N PRO A 152 -18.77 -11.44 -3.48
CA PRO A 152 -17.75 -11.57 -2.43
C PRO A 152 -16.50 -12.33 -2.87
N GLU A 153 -16.65 -13.40 -3.65
CA GLU A 153 -15.56 -14.22 -4.17
C GLU A 153 -14.67 -13.43 -5.15
N ASP A 154 -15.29 -12.64 -6.04
CA ASP A 154 -14.59 -11.78 -6.99
C ASP A 154 -13.87 -10.63 -6.26
N ARG A 155 -14.44 -10.11 -5.16
CA ARG A 155 -13.75 -9.14 -4.29
C ARG A 155 -12.51 -9.76 -3.64
N GLU A 156 -12.57 -11.01 -3.21
CA GLU A 156 -11.39 -11.70 -2.68
C GLU A 156 -10.31 -11.89 -3.76
N ALA A 157 -10.69 -12.13 -5.02
CA ALA A 157 -9.75 -12.17 -6.14
C ALA A 157 -9.07 -10.82 -6.39
N LEU A 158 -9.83 -9.72 -6.33
CA LEU A 158 -9.28 -8.36 -6.40
C LEU A 158 -8.33 -8.04 -5.24
N ILE A 159 -8.63 -8.53 -4.02
CA ILE A 159 -7.75 -8.37 -2.85
C ILE A 159 -6.44 -9.11 -3.05
N ASP A 160 -6.48 -10.37 -3.48
CA ASP A 160 -5.28 -11.17 -3.79
C ASP A 160 -4.41 -10.49 -4.84
N TYR A 161 -5.04 -10.00 -5.91
CA TYR A 161 -4.31 -9.32 -6.98
C TYR A 161 -3.69 -7.99 -6.52
N LEU A 162 -4.35 -7.24 -5.64
CA LEU A 162 -3.79 -6.02 -5.04
C LEU A 162 -2.58 -6.35 -4.16
N ILE A 163 -2.68 -7.37 -3.30
CA ILE A 163 -1.57 -7.83 -2.45
C ILE A 163 -0.39 -8.25 -3.33
N TYR A 164 -0.66 -9.04 -4.38
CA TYR A 164 0.33 -9.45 -5.38
C TYR A 164 1.02 -8.24 -6.05
N LEU A 165 0.27 -7.24 -6.51
CA LEU A 165 0.85 -6.03 -7.14
C LEU A 165 1.70 -5.22 -6.15
N SER A 166 1.29 -5.14 -4.88
CA SER A 166 2.07 -4.49 -3.83
C SER A 166 3.39 -5.22 -3.62
N ILE A 167 3.35 -6.53 -3.36
CA ILE A 167 4.53 -7.35 -3.11
C ILE A 167 5.48 -7.33 -4.31
N ARG A 168 4.97 -7.56 -5.52
CA ARG A 168 5.76 -7.47 -6.76
C ARG A 168 6.48 -6.13 -6.87
N GLY A 169 5.76 -5.03 -6.66
CA GLY A 169 6.32 -3.68 -6.77
C GLY A 169 7.32 -3.35 -5.66
N GLU A 170 7.09 -3.82 -4.44
CA GLU A 170 7.99 -3.61 -3.31
C GLU A 170 9.29 -4.38 -3.48
N VAL A 171 9.21 -5.65 -3.91
CA VAL A 171 10.39 -6.46 -4.24
C VAL A 171 11.18 -5.79 -5.36
N GLU A 172 10.53 -5.32 -6.43
CA GLU A 172 11.19 -4.61 -7.53
C GLU A 172 11.96 -3.37 -7.03
N ARG A 173 11.34 -2.57 -6.17
CA ARG A 173 11.95 -1.33 -5.64
C ARG A 173 13.07 -1.62 -4.64
N GLN A 174 12.91 -2.61 -3.77
CA GLN A 174 13.96 -2.99 -2.82
C GLN A 174 15.16 -3.61 -3.53
N LEU A 175 14.94 -4.46 -4.54
CA LEU A 175 16.02 -5.02 -5.33
C LEU A 175 16.79 -3.94 -6.09
N LEU A 176 16.10 -2.94 -6.67
CA LEU A 176 16.76 -1.80 -7.29
C LEU A 176 17.64 -1.03 -6.30
N ALA A 177 17.16 -0.80 -5.07
CA ALA A 177 17.95 -0.11 -4.04
C ALA A 177 19.17 -0.94 -3.63
N VAL A 178 19.00 -2.22 -3.32
CA VAL A 178 20.09 -3.14 -2.92
C VAL A 178 21.12 -3.34 -4.04
N ALA A 179 20.67 -3.40 -5.30
CA ALA A 179 21.57 -3.48 -6.46
C ALA A 179 22.58 -2.34 -6.48
N ILE A 180 22.11 -1.12 -6.24
CA ILE A 180 22.92 0.10 -6.27
C ILE A 180 23.72 0.29 -4.98
N ASP A 181 23.08 0.10 -3.84
CA ASP A 181 23.65 0.43 -2.53
C ASP A 181 24.64 -0.67 -2.06
N ASP A 182 24.40 -1.95 -2.39
CA ASP A 182 25.13 -3.09 -1.80
C ASP A 182 25.81 -4.02 -2.80
N LEU A 183 25.27 -4.20 -4.02
CA LEU A 183 25.79 -5.19 -5.00
C LEU A 183 26.76 -4.62 -6.04
N GLY A 184 27.01 -3.31 -6.01
CA GLY A 184 27.99 -2.66 -6.89
C GLY A 184 27.56 -2.57 -8.35
N TYR A 185 26.25 -2.44 -8.62
CA TYR A 185 25.78 -2.06 -9.95
C TYR A 185 26.14 -0.61 -10.27
N GLU A 186 26.73 -0.38 -11.44
CA GLU A 186 27.04 0.94 -11.97
C GLU A 186 26.59 1.04 -13.45
N GLU A 187 27.45 1.51 -14.37
CA GLU A 187 27.18 1.49 -15.82
C GLU A 187 26.99 0.06 -16.37
N THR A 188 27.65 -0.92 -15.73
CA THR A 188 27.55 -2.34 -16.06
C THR A 188 27.18 -3.16 -14.83
N PRO A 189 26.55 -4.34 -15.01
CA PRO A 189 26.32 -5.27 -13.90
C PRO A 189 27.63 -5.70 -13.22
N PRO A 190 27.59 -6.12 -11.95
CA PRO A 190 28.74 -6.69 -11.25
C PRO A 190 29.11 -8.07 -11.81
N ASN A 191 30.06 -8.75 -11.15
CA ASN A 191 30.39 -10.14 -11.48
C ASN A 191 29.18 -11.07 -11.28
N ASP A 192 29.19 -12.25 -11.92
CA ASP A 192 28.03 -13.15 -11.94
C ASP A 192 27.54 -13.62 -10.57
N ASP A 193 28.40 -13.63 -9.53
CA ASP A 193 28.01 -14.03 -8.17
C ASP A 193 27.15 -12.97 -7.48
N LEU A 194 27.36 -11.69 -7.80
CA LEU A 194 26.61 -10.55 -7.23
C LEU A 194 25.44 -10.11 -8.13
N ARG A 195 25.26 -10.73 -9.30
CA ARG A 195 24.15 -10.36 -10.20
C ARG A 195 22.83 -10.89 -9.66
N LEU A 196 21.82 -10.02 -9.63
CA LEU A 196 20.46 -10.38 -9.27
C LEU A 196 19.88 -11.36 -10.30
N ARG A 197 19.58 -12.57 -9.84
CA ARG A 197 18.93 -13.65 -10.61
C ARG A 197 18.08 -14.48 -9.66
N VAL A 198 17.19 -15.29 -10.21
CA VAL A 198 16.46 -16.33 -9.48
C VAL A 198 16.49 -17.58 -10.35
N ALA A 199 16.81 -18.74 -9.77
CA ALA A 199 16.73 -20.00 -10.50
C ALA A 199 15.28 -20.28 -10.93
N SER A 200 15.09 -20.55 -12.22
CA SER A 200 13.78 -20.97 -12.72
C SER A 200 13.52 -22.41 -12.28
N SER A 201 12.40 -22.67 -11.60
CA SER A 201 11.93 -24.04 -11.38
C SER A 201 11.45 -24.73 -12.68
N LYS A 202 11.46 -24.02 -13.81
CA LYS A 202 11.17 -24.54 -15.16
C LYS A 202 12.42 -24.92 -15.97
N GLU A 203 13.56 -25.19 -15.34
CA GLU A 203 14.60 -26.00 -15.99
C GLU A 203 14.19 -27.48 -15.96
N SER A 204 13.33 -27.87 -16.91
CA SER A 204 13.37 -29.24 -17.42
C SER A 204 14.76 -29.48 -17.99
N ASP A 205 15.53 -30.32 -17.30
CA ASP A 205 16.79 -30.95 -17.74
C ASP A 205 16.88 -31.00 -19.28
N PRO A 206 17.76 -30.22 -19.94
CA PRO A 206 17.82 -30.18 -21.40
C PRO A 206 18.30 -31.50 -22.04
N GLY A 207 18.44 -32.58 -21.25
CA GLY A 207 18.85 -33.89 -21.71
C GLY A 207 17.84 -35.03 -21.59
N LYS A 208 16.59 -34.86 -21.11
CA LYS A 208 15.69 -36.02 -20.88
C LYS A 208 14.23 -35.79 -21.31
N ASP A 209 13.59 -36.83 -21.86
CA ASP A 209 12.14 -36.84 -22.13
C ASP A 209 11.30 -37.10 -20.87
N GLU A 210 9.96 -37.02 -20.98
CA GLU A 210 8.99 -37.26 -19.89
C GLU A 210 9.08 -38.66 -19.25
N ALA A 211 9.87 -39.58 -19.82
CA ALA A 211 10.17 -40.89 -19.26
C ALA A 211 11.57 -41.00 -18.63
N GLY A 212 12.34 -39.91 -18.60
CA GLY A 212 13.68 -39.85 -18.03
C GLY A 212 14.79 -40.42 -18.93
N ASN A 213 14.54 -40.61 -20.23
CA ASN A 213 15.53 -41.15 -21.16
C ASN A 213 16.34 -40.04 -21.83
N ILE A 214 17.64 -40.25 -21.97
CA ILE A 214 18.53 -39.27 -22.61
C ILE A 214 18.35 -39.30 -24.13
N ILE A 215 17.92 -38.18 -24.72
CA ILE A 215 17.78 -38.03 -26.18
C ILE A 215 19.04 -37.39 -26.75
N PHE A 216 19.85 -38.17 -27.47
CA PHE A 216 20.89 -37.61 -28.34
C PHE A 216 20.31 -37.27 -29.72
N THR A 217 20.26 -35.99 -30.07
CA THR A 217 20.06 -35.56 -31.47
C THR A 217 21.42 -35.28 -32.09
N ASP A 218 21.81 -36.18 -33.00
CA ASP A 218 23.10 -36.18 -33.67
C ASP A 218 23.08 -35.28 -34.93
N LEU A 219 23.99 -34.31 -35.00
CA LEU A 219 24.41 -33.67 -36.24
C LEU A 219 25.93 -33.79 -36.40
N ASN A 220 26.32 -34.90 -37.02
CA ASN A 220 27.37 -35.01 -38.03
C ASN A 220 28.83 -35.22 -37.56
N GLN A 221 29.16 -36.51 -37.41
CA GLN A 221 30.39 -37.22 -37.80
C GLN A 221 31.74 -37.04 -37.07
N SER A 222 32.23 -38.23 -36.66
CA SER A 222 33.59 -38.78 -36.85
C SER A 222 34.69 -38.37 -35.86
N SER A 223 34.97 -39.21 -34.86
CA SER A 223 36.04 -40.23 -34.90
C SER A 223 36.37 -40.77 -33.51
N ARG A 224 36.39 -42.11 -33.41
CA ARG A 224 37.24 -42.98 -32.57
C ARG A 224 37.90 -42.34 -31.32
N ASP A 225 37.36 -42.68 -30.16
CA ASP A 225 38.03 -43.50 -29.13
C ASP A 225 37.04 -43.65 -27.94
N GLU A 226 36.84 -44.87 -27.45
CA GLU A 226 36.09 -45.13 -26.21
C GLU A 226 37.00 -44.89 -25.00
N PRO A 227 36.67 -44.01 -24.05
CA PRO A 227 37.14 -44.14 -22.68
C PRO A 227 36.10 -44.89 -21.86
N GLN A 228 36.59 -45.87 -21.11
CA GLN A 228 35.81 -46.68 -20.18
C GLN A 228 35.10 -45.81 -19.14
N VAL A 229 33.84 -46.13 -18.89
CA VAL A 229 33.02 -45.57 -17.82
C VAL A 229 33.55 -46.13 -16.50
N ASP A 230 34.11 -45.26 -15.67
CA ASP A 230 34.28 -45.53 -14.23
C ASP A 230 32.97 -45.13 -13.54
N GLU A 231 32.23 -46.13 -13.06
CA GLU A 231 31.08 -45.97 -12.16
C GLU A 231 31.60 -45.54 -10.78
N SER A 232 31.92 -44.27 -10.60
CA SER A 232 31.86 -43.60 -9.29
C SER A 232 32.13 -42.11 -9.43
N ASP A 233 31.06 -41.34 -9.61
CA ASP A 233 30.83 -40.10 -8.87
C ASP A 233 29.50 -39.54 -9.36
N SER A 234 28.42 -39.89 -8.64
CA SER A 234 27.26 -39.03 -8.59
C SER A 234 27.69 -37.77 -7.84
N VAL A 235 28.25 -36.81 -8.58
CA VAL A 235 28.40 -35.45 -8.07
C VAL A 235 26.97 -34.92 -7.95
N GLU A 236 26.44 -34.92 -6.73
CA GLU A 236 25.42 -33.96 -6.35
C GLU A 236 26.02 -32.59 -6.69
N ILE A 237 25.57 -31.99 -7.80
CA ILE A 237 25.85 -30.59 -8.05
C ILE A 237 25.01 -29.86 -7.01
N ASP A 238 25.62 -29.59 -5.86
CA ASP A 238 25.18 -28.55 -4.95
C ASP A 238 25.19 -27.26 -5.79
N VAL A 239 24.03 -26.86 -6.31
CA VAL A 239 23.89 -25.55 -6.96
C VAL A 239 24.01 -24.56 -5.81
N VAL A 240 25.24 -24.13 -5.54
CA VAL A 240 25.49 -23.06 -4.59
C VAL A 240 24.82 -21.82 -5.16
N SER A 241 23.70 -21.42 -4.55
CA SER A 241 23.02 -20.18 -4.91
C SER A 241 24.02 -19.03 -4.83
N THR A 242 24.01 -18.20 -5.88
CA THR A 242 24.84 -16.99 -5.92
C THR A 242 24.43 -16.01 -4.82
N GLU A 243 25.33 -15.12 -4.41
CA GLU A 243 25.00 -14.08 -3.42
C GLU A 243 23.82 -13.20 -3.88
N GLY A 244 23.81 -12.83 -5.17
CA GLY A 244 22.70 -12.06 -5.76
C GLY A 244 21.35 -12.78 -5.73
N GLU A 245 21.35 -14.11 -5.91
CA GLU A 245 20.12 -14.92 -5.81
C GLU A 245 19.61 -15.03 -4.36
N LEU A 246 20.51 -15.24 -3.40
CA LEU A 246 20.15 -15.29 -1.98
C LEU A 246 19.55 -13.95 -1.52
N ILE A 247 20.08 -12.83 -2.00
CA ILE A 247 19.54 -11.49 -1.73
C ILE A 247 18.16 -11.33 -2.36
N ALA A 248 17.96 -11.75 -3.61
CA ALA A 248 16.66 -11.66 -4.27
C ALA A 248 15.57 -12.43 -3.50
N ILE A 249 15.87 -13.65 -3.09
CA ILE A 249 14.97 -14.49 -2.30
C ILE A 249 14.74 -13.89 -0.90
N SER A 250 15.78 -13.35 -0.24
CA SER A 250 15.64 -12.71 1.06
C SER A 250 14.74 -11.48 1.01
N VAL A 251 14.89 -10.62 0.00
CA VAL A 251 14.00 -9.46 -0.21
C VAL A 251 12.56 -9.91 -0.40
N LEU A 252 12.31 -10.92 -1.23
CA LEU A 252 10.98 -11.51 -1.42
C LEU A 252 10.38 -11.97 -0.08
N GLN A 253 11.11 -12.80 0.67
CA GLN A 253 10.63 -13.37 1.93
C GLN A 253 10.35 -12.31 2.99
N ASN A 254 11.19 -11.28 3.08
CA ASN A 254 10.99 -10.16 4.01
C ASN A 254 9.74 -9.35 3.65
N VAL A 255 9.55 -9.00 2.37
CA VAL A 255 8.37 -8.26 1.91
C VAL A 255 7.09 -9.05 2.18
N VAL A 256 7.06 -10.35 1.87
CA VAL A 256 5.90 -11.21 2.16
C VAL A 256 5.70 -11.37 3.68
N GLY A 257 6.79 -11.45 4.44
CA GLY A 257 6.82 -11.50 5.91
C GLY A 257 6.06 -10.33 6.55
N GLU A 258 6.30 -9.10 6.10
CA GLU A 258 5.61 -7.90 6.62
C GLU A 258 4.08 -7.96 6.47
N TRP A 259 3.58 -8.66 5.43
CA TRP A 259 2.14 -8.85 5.22
C TRP A 259 1.52 -9.84 6.20
N ILE A 260 2.21 -10.94 6.51
CA ILE A 260 1.71 -11.97 7.43
C ILE A 260 1.85 -11.56 8.90
N GLU A 261 2.88 -10.77 9.25
CA GLU A 261 3.13 -10.33 10.63
C GLU A 261 2.24 -9.14 11.05
N THR A 262 1.50 -8.56 10.12
CA THR A 262 0.66 -7.40 10.37
C THR A 262 -0.47 -7.71 11.35
N THR A 263 -0.58 -6.90 12.40
CA THR A 263 -1.66 -6.98 13.39
C THR A 263 -2.47 -5.69 13.46
N ILE A 264 -3.69 -5.79 13.98
CA ILE A 264 -4.55 -4.64 14.25
C ILE A 264 -3.95 -3.84 15.41
N ALA A 265 -3.74 -2.55 15.21
CA ALA A 265 -3.31 -1.67 16.28
C ALA A 265 -4.39 -1.60 17.36
N PRO A 266 -4.06 -1.91 18.63
CA PRO A 266 -5.01 -1.94 19.72
C PRO A 266 -5.52 -0.53 20.00
N VAL A 267 -6.82 -0.43 20.32
CA VAL A 267 -7.45 0.82 20.74
C VAL A 267 -7.88 0.65 22.20
N PRO A 268 -7.40 1.50 23.13
CA PRO A 268 -7.83 1.49 24.52
C PRO A 268 -9.34 1.68 24.62
N THR A 269 -10.01 0.99 25.53
CA THR A 269 -11.47 1.10 25.71
C THR A 269 -11.90 2.56 25.86
N GLU A 270 -12.91 2.96 25.09
CA GLU A 270 -13.51 4.29 25.20
C GLU A 270 -14.13 4.46 26.59
N PRO A 271 -13.83 5.56 27.31
CA PRO A 271 -14.64 6.00 28.43
C PRO A 271 -15.95 6.57 27.87
N ILE A 272 -16.90 5.70 27.51
CA ILE A 272 -18.18 6.10 26.92
C ILE A 272 -18.90 7.04 27.90
N PRO A 273 -19.16 8.31 27.52
CA PRO A 273 -19.90 9.23 28.37
C PRO A 273 -21.34 8.73 28.53
N SER A 274 -21.72 8.39 29.76
CA SER A 274 -23.06 7.84 30.05
C SER A 274 -24.16 8.91 30.02
N ALA A 275 -23.76 10.17 30.14
CA ALA A 275 -24.64 11.33 30.10
C ALA A 275 -24.23 12.33 29.02
N ALA A 276 -25.21 13.06 28.45
CA ALA A 276 -24.95 14.10 27.45
C ALA A 276 -23.98 15.18 27.94
N ASP A 277 -24.03 15.52 29.24
CA ASP A 277 -23.12 16.51 29.84
C ASP A 277 -21.66 16.03 29.87
N GLU A 278 -21.44 14.72 30.05
CA GLU A 278 -20.10 14.12 30.02
C GLU A 278 -19.53 14.15 28.59
N LEU A 279 -20.36 13.88 27.57
CA LEU A 279 -19.97 13.99 26.17
C LEU A 279 -19.64 15.44 25.79
N HIS A 280 -20.47 16.41 26.19
CA HIS A 280 -20.17 17.83 25.98
C HIS A 280 -18.86 18.26 26.65
N ALA A 281 -18.59 17.77 27.86
CA ALA A 281 -17.33 18.05 28.56
C ALA A 281 -16.13 17.44 27.81
N SER A 282 -16.27 16.23 27.28
CA SER A 282 -15.25 15.57 26.45
C SER A 282 -14.99 16.33 25.15
N ILE A 283 -16.03 16.71 24.41
CA ILE A 283 -15.94 17.56 23.21
C ILE A 283 -15.20 18.88 23.53
N ALA A 284 -15.52 19.51 24.67
CA ALA A 284 -14.87 20.76 25.08
C ALA A 284 -13.38 20.59 25.43
N ARG A 285 -12.98 19.44 25.99
CA ARG A 285 -11.56 19.11 26.22
C ARG A 285 -10.85 18.83 24.89
N GLY A 286 -11.49 18.06 24.01
CA GLY A 286 -10.98 17.76 22.66
C GLY A 286 -10.75 19.01 21.84
N ALA A 287 -11.67 19.97 21.86
CA ALA A 287 -11.53 21.26 21.17
C ALA A 287 -10.27 22.03 21.62
N LYS A 288 -9.94 22.00 22.92
CA LYS A 288 -8.73 22.63 23.45
C LYS A 288 -7.46 21.89 23.00
N LEU A 289 -7.50 20.56 23.03
CA LEU A 289 -6.38 19.72 22.59
C LEU A 289 -6.10 19.90 21.09
N PHE A 290 -7.15 20.00 20.28
CA PHE A 290 -7.07 20.14 18.83
C PHE A 290 -6.30 21.39 18.37
N GLY A 291 -6.45 22.50 19.10
CA GLY A 291 -5.67 23.73 18.92
C GLY A 291 -4.42 23.83 19.80
N GLY A 292 -4.14 22.81 20.62
CA GLY A 292 -3.03 22.79 21.56
C GLY A 292 -1.67 22.54 20.89
N GLN A 293 -0.57 22.76 21.63
CA GLN A 293 0.78 22.64 21.10
C GLN A 293 1.23 21.20 20.81
N ILE A 294 0.65 20.21 21.50
CA ILE A 294 1.02 18.79 21.34
C ILE A 294 0.33 18.21 20.09
N ALA A 295 -0.99 18.23 20.04
CA ALA A 295 -1.72 17.68 18.90
C ALA A 295 -1.63 18.59 17.66
N ASN A 296 -1.67 19.92 17.87
CA ASN A 296 -1.55 20.98 16.86
C ASN A 296 -2.35 20.72 15.56
N CYS A 297 -3.50 20.05 15.67
CA CYS A 297 -4.32 19.64 14.53
C CYS A 297 -4.82 20.86 13.73
N ALA A 298 -5.12 21.96 14.44
CA ALA A 298 -5.55 23.22 13.87
C ALA A 298 -4.54 23.84 12.91
N GLY A 299 -3.23 23.55 13.04
CA GLY A 299 -2.21 24.04 12.12
C GLY A 299 -2.45 23.59 10.67
N CYS A 300 -3.04 22.40 10.49
CA CYS A 300 -3.35 21.82 9.19
C CYS A 300 -4.84 21.89 8.87
N HIS A 301 -5.69 21.55 9.83
CA HIS A 301 -7.13 21.42 9.64
C HIS A 301 -7.91 22.71 9.93
N GLY A 302 -7.24 23.79 10.38
CA GLY A 302 -7.88 25.03 10.81
C GLY A 302 -8.58 24.87 12.17
N PRO A 303 -8.77 25.95 12.95
CA PRO A 303 -9.28 25.88 14.32
C PRO A 303 -10.70 25.30 14.46
N GLU A 304 -11.50 25.33 13.40
CA GLU A 304 -12.85 24.77 13.37
C GLU A 304 -12.94 23.56 12.42
N GLY A 305 -11.81 22.96 12.04
CA GLY A 305 -11.79 21.83 11.11
C GLY A 305 -12.20 22.17 9.67
N GLN A 306 -12.19 23.44 9.27
CA GLN A 306 -12.55 23.88 7.93
C GLN A 306 -11.57 23.41 6.83
N GLY A 307 -10.36 22.99 7.20
CA GLY A 307 -9.29 22.59 6.30
C GLY A 307 -8.69 23.75 5.52
N GLY A 308 -7.86 23.43 4.51
CA GLY A 308 -7.34 24.42 3.56
C GLY A 308 -6.25 25.36 4.10
N MET A 309 -5.63 25.03 5.24
CA MET A 309 -4.43 25.73 5.68
C MET A 309 -3.30 25.51 4.66
N PRO A 310 -2.47 26.53 4.36
CA PRO A 310 -1.45 26.46 3.32
C PRO A 310 -0.25 25.60 3.76
N LEU A 311 -0.47 24.29 3.81
CA LEU A 311 0.63 23.34 3.82
C LEU A 311 1.07 23.16 2.39
N ASN A 312 2.24 23.69 2.06
CA ASN A 312 2.93 23.43 0.80
C ASN A 312 3.61 22.06 0.85
N ASP A 313 2.90 21.04 1.33
CA ASP A 313 3.46 19.71 1.49
C ASP A 313 2.79 18.70 0.55
N LEU A 314 3.50 17.60 0.37
CA LEU A 314 3.28 16.56 -0.59
C LEU A 314 3.14 15.25 0.22
N ASP A 315 2.21 14.40 -0.13
CA ASP A 315 2.55 13.69 -1.33
C ASP A 315 3.74 12.68 -1.24
N ASP A 316 3.90 11.68 -0.36
CA ASP A 316 5.13 10.81 -0.34
C ASP A 316 5.63 10.27 -1.70
N TRP A 317 4.74 9.72 -2.53
CA TRP A 317 4.99 9.38 -3.93
C TRP A 317 5.44 10.57 -4.79
N THR A 318 4.88 11.78 -4.62
CA THR A 318 5.41 12.98 -5.28
C THR A 318 6.78 13.37 -4.71
N LYS A 319 6.98 13.26 -3.38
CA LYS A 319 8.23 13.61 -2.70
C LYS A 319 9.40 12.79 -3.22
N GLU A 320 9.17 11.51 -3.51
CA GLU A 320 10.15 10.58 -4.08
C GLU A 320 10.90 11.17 -5.29
N PHE A 321 10.18 11.64 -6.30
CA PHE A 321 10.82 12.19 -7.51
C PHE A 321 10.98 13.72 -7.47
N THR A 322 10.72 14.34 -6.31
CA THR A 322 10.85 15.80 -6.12
C THR A 322 11.73 16.15 -4.93
N THR A 323 11.11 16.50 -3.80
CA THR A 323 11.77 17.11 -2.64
C THR A 323 12.79 16.19 -1.97
N ARG A 324 12.59 14.86 -1.98
CA ARG A 324 13.55 13.90 -1.40
C ARG A 324 14.86 13.81 -2.20
N ILE A 325 14.85 14.23 -3.45
CA ILE A 325 16.02 14.23 -4.35
C ILE A 325 16.43 15.66 -4.76
N GLY A 326 16.05 16.65 -3.95
CA GLY A 326 16.45 18.05 -4.13
C GLY A 326 15.83 18.74 -5.35
N ILE A 327 14.73 18.22 -5.91
CA ILE A 327 13.99 18.85 -7.00
C ILE A 327 12.83 19.66 -6.42
N THR A 328 12.73 20.93 -6.85
CA THR A 328 11.58 21.78 -6.49
C THR A 328 10.35 21.32 -7.28
N PRO A 329 9.21 20.99 -6.65
CA PRO A 329 8.03 20.44 -7.34
C PRO A 329 7.43 21.33 -8.44
N THR A 330 7.65 22.64 -8.35
CA THR A 330 7.18 23.64 -9.33
C THR A 330 8.18 23.89 -10.47
N ASP A 331 9.37 23.30 -10.44
CA ASP A 331 10.34 23.34 -11.53
C ASP A 331 9.90 22.36 -12.63
N ALA A 332 9.23 22.91 -13.65
CA ALA A 332 8.67 22.11 -14.73
C ALA A 332 9.76 21.39 -15.55
N ASP A 333 10.95 21.96 -15.69
CA ASP A 333 12.03 21.36 -16.48
C ASP A 333 12.70 20.22 -15.72
N ALA A 334 12.94 20.38 -14.42
CA ALA A 334 13.48 19.31 -13.57
C ALA A 334 12.52 18.12 -13.39
N VAL A 335 11.20 18.38 -13.35
CA VAL A 335 10.18 17.33 -13.18
C VAL A 335 9.83 16.62 -14.50
N LYS A 336 10.05 17.26 -15.65
CA LYS A 336 9.67 16.73 -16.97
C LYS A 336 10.22 15.34 -17.30
N PRO A 337 11.48 14.98 -16.98
CA PRO A 337 12.00 13.62 -17.21
C PRO A 337 11.19 12.56 -16.47
N PHE A 338 10.90 12.76 -15.18
CA PHE A 338 10.10 11.83 -14.38
C PHE A 338 8.67 11.70 -14.91
N ARG A 339 8.08 12.81 -15.37
CA ARG A 339 6.74 12.77 -16.01
C ARG A 339 6.73 11.98 -17.31
N LYS A 340 7.80 12.03 -18.10
CA LYS A 340 7.93 11.19 -19.30
C LYS A 340 8.09 9.71 -18.94
N ALA A 341 8.66 9.41 -17.78
CA ALA A 341 8.79 8.06 -17.24
C ALA A 341 7.53 7.56 -16.51
N GLY A 342 6.43 8.34 -16.49
CA GLY A 342 5.14 7.92 -15.93
C GLY A 342 4.72 8.66 -14.66
N ALA A 343 5.55 9.52 -14.07
CA ALA A 343 5.17 10.26 -12.87
C ALA A 343 4.00 11.23 -13.13
N LEU A 344 3.04 11.27 -12.23
CA LEU A 344 1.95 12.24 -12.28
C LEU A 344 2.46 13.65 -11.93
N PRO A 345 1.80 14.72 -12.42
CA PRO A 345 2.12 16.09 -12.03
C PRO A 345 2.14 16.25 -10.49
N PRO A 346 3.19 16.88 -9.91
CA PRO A 346 3.24 17.15 -8.48
C PRO A 346 2.01 17.90 -7.97
N ARG A 347 1.40 17.43 -6.87
CA ARG A 347 0.23 18.06 -6.26
C ARG A 347 0.39 18.20 -4.76
N ILE A 348 0.14 19.40 -4.27
CA ILE A 348 0.03 19.67 -2.84
C ILE A 348 -1.14 18.88 -2.28
N ILE A 349 -0.87 18.09 -1.24
CA ILE A 349 -1.91 17.35 -0.53
C ILE A 349 -2.67 18.30 0.39
N GLN A 350 -3.97 18.43 0.13
CA GLN A 350 -4.84 19.30 0.93
C GLN A 350 -5.38 18.54 2.15
N PRO A 351 -5.21 19.07 3.38
CA PRO A 351 -5.84 18.51 4.56
C PRO A 351 -7.37 18.42 4.38
N ARG A 352 -7.96 17.36 4.92
CA ARG A 352 -9.41 17.18 4.81
C ARG A 352 -10.13 18.25 5.64
N ARG A 353 -11.11 18.91 5.03
CA ARG A 353 -12.18 19.60 5.76
C ARG A 353 -12.96 18.59 6.61
N LEU A 354 -12.87 18.73 7.92
CA LEU A 354 -13.56 17.91 8.92
C LEU A 354 -14.98 18.45 9.17
N ALA A 355 -15.12 19.77 9.29
CA ALA A 355 -16.41 20.41 9.58
C ALA A 355 -17.44 20.25 8.46
N GLY A 356 -18.49 19.47 8.72
CA GLY A 356 -19.51 19.07 7.73
C GLY A 356 -18.91 18.32 6.54
N GLY A 357 -17.71 17.74 6.71
CA GLY A 357 -17.02 16.96 5.69
C GLY A 357 -17.32 15.48 5.79
N VAL A 358 -16.55 14.68 5.05
CA VAL A 358 -16.60 13.21 5.14
C VAL A 358 -15.20 12.68 5.40
N LEU A 359 -15.08 11.74 6.33
CA LEU A 359 -13.82 11.10 6.67
C LEU A 359 -13.57 9.92 5.73
N ARG A 360 -12.48 10.02 4.93
CA ARG A 360 -12.10 9.01 3.93
C ARG A 360 -11.83 7.63 4.53
N GLY A 361 -11.34 7.59 5.77
CA GLY A 361 -10.98 6.35 6.44
C GLY A 361 -12.11 5.71 7.24
N GLY A 362 -13.31 6.31 7.26
CA GLY A 362 -14.41 5.95 8.17
C GLY A 362 -14.54 6.92 9.35
N ASP A 363 -15.73 6.98 9.95
CA ASP A 363 -16.09 7.83 11.09
C ASP A 363 -16.34 7.06 12.39
N GLU A 364 -16.10 5.75 12.38
CA GLU A 364 -16.10 4.90 13.58
C GLU A 364 -15.06 5.41 14.61
N PRO A 365 -15.42 5.51 15.91
CA PRO A 365 -14.57 6.12 16.94
C PRO A 365 -13.16 5.51 16.99
N GLU A 366 -13.04 4.18 16.98
CA GLU A 366 -11.76 3.47 17.02
C GLU A 366 -10.93 3.68 15.76
N THR A 367 -11.58 3.95 14.63
CA THR A 367 -10.88 4.28 13.39
C THR A 367 -10.28 5.67 13.49
N ILE A 368 -11.04 6.66 13.98
CA ILE A 368 -10.53 8.01 14.22
C ILE A 368 -9.38 7.98 15.23
N PHE A 369 -9.52 7.21 16.32
CA PHE A 369 -8.48 7.02 17.32
C PHE A 369 -7.16 6.58 16.68
N ARG A 370 -7.19 5.52 15.86
CA ARG A 370 -6.00 5.01 15.15
C ARG A 370 -5.39 6.05 14.20
N ARG A 371 -6.20 6.88 13.55
CA ARG A 371 -5.70 7.95 12.67
C ARG A 371 -5.02 9.07 13.45
N ILE A 372 -5.49 9.38 14.64
CA ILE A 372 -4.84 10.37 15.51
C ILE A 372 -3.53 9.80 16.07
N GLN A 373 -3.56 8.56 16.57
CA GLN A 373 -2.38 7.93 17.17
C GLN A 373 -1.29 7.62 16.14
N HIS A 374 -1.63 6.97 15.02
CA HIS A 374 -0.64 6.50 14.06
C HIS A 374 -0.51 7.40 12.83
N GLY A 375 -1.36 8.43 12.69
CA GLY A 375 -1.36 9.28 11.50
C GLY A 375 -1.90 8.58 10.27
N ILE A 376 -1.53 9.11 9.10
CA ILE A 376 -1.91 8.54 7.80
C ILE A 376 -0.65 8.34 6.96
N ALA A 377 -0.30 7.07 6.73
CA ALA A 377 0.89 6.69 5.97
C ALA A 377 0.89 7.27 4.54
N GLY A 378 2.08 7.68 4.09
CA GLY A 378 2.26 8.33 2.79
C GLY A 378 1.66 9.74 2.70
N THR A 379 1.35 10.36 3.84
CA THR A 379 0.90 11.76 3.91
C THR A 379 1.65 12.54 5.00
N PRO A 380 1.59 13.88 4.97
CA PRO A 380 2.09 14.72 6.03
C PRO A 380 1.35 14.63 7.36
N MET A 381 0.21 13.92 7.46
CA MET A 381 -0.54 13.79 8.72
C MET A 381 0.20 12.81 9.65
N PRO A 382 0.86 13.32 10.71
CA PRO A 382 1.66 12.48 11.59
C PRO A 382 0.76 11.77 12.60
N GLY A 383 1.34 10.78 13.28
CA GLY A 383 0.75 10.25 14.51
C GLY A 383 1.02 11.17 15.69
N VAL A 384 0.33 10.91 16.79
CA VAL A 384 0.58 11.54 18.08
C VAL A 384 1.00 10.46 19.08
N ASP A 385 2.16 10.66 19.70
CA ASP A 385 2.68 9.75 20.71
C ASP A 385 1.79 9.72 21.96
N LEU A 386 1.54 8.51 22.46
CA LEU A 386 0.81 8.29 23.70
C LEU A 386 1.75 8.33 24.90
N SER A 387 1.30 8.93 26.00
CA SER A 387 2.02 8.95 27.27
C SER A 387 1.11 8.51 28.42
N GLU A 388 1.65 7.76 29.38
CA GLU A 388 0.89 7.28 30.55
C GLU A 388 0.57 8.38 31.57
N SER A 389 1.28 9.50 31.55
CA SER A 389 1.04 10.63 32.45
C SER A 389 0.92 11.94 31.69
N ALA A 390 -0.07 12.76 32.07
CA ALA A 390 -0.32 14.10 31.54
C ALA A 390 0.75 15.13 31.96
N SER A 391 2.04 14.74 31.97
CA SER A 391 3.18 15.59 32.31
C SER A 391 3.43 16.70 31.28
N GLY A 392 2.63 16.77 30.21
CA GLY A 392 2.43 17.98 29.42
C GLY A 392 3.54 18.34 28.43
N THR A 393 4.56 17.50 28.26
CA THR A 393 5.73 17.85 27.41
C THR A 393 6.02 16.92 26.23
N THR A 394 5.50 15.68 26.18
CA THR A 394 5.93 14.71 25.15
C THR A 394 4.84 13.82 24.54
N GLY A 395 3.56 13.96 24.89
CA GLY A 395 2.51 13.11 24.32
C GLY A 395 1.11 13.39 24.88
N LEU A 396 0.10 12.71 24.32
CA LEU A 396 -1.28 12.73 24.80
C LEU A 396 -1.59 11.46 25.60
N THR A 397 -2.47 11.54 26.60
CA THR A 397 -2.99 10.31 27.22
C THR A 397 -4.02 9.64 26.31
N PRO A 398 -4.32 8.34 26.47
CA PRO A 398 -5.43 7.71 25.75
C PRO A 398 -6.77 8.44 25.92
N GLY A 399 -7.04 8.98 27.12
CA GLY A 399 -8.23 9.78 27.39
C GLY A 399 -8.27 11.11 26.61
N ASP A 400 -7.12 11.76 26.44
CA ASP A 400 -7.01 12.97 25.62
C ASP A 400 -7.29 12.68 24.15
N VAL A 401 -6.84 11.52 23.64
CA VAL A 401 -7.16 11.10 22.26
C VAL A 401 -8.64 10.79 22.12
N TRP A 402 -9.28 10.16 23.09
CA TRP A 402 -10.74 9.98 23.09
C TRP A 402 -11.50 11.31 23.11
N ASP A 403 -11.04 12.29 23.88
CA ASP A 403 -11.60 13.64 23.84
C ASP A 403 -11.47 14.27 22.44
N LEU A 404 -10.33 14.08 21.76
CA LEU A 404 -10.14 14.50 20.37
C LEU A 404 -11.07 13.77 19.40
N VAL A 405 -11.29 12.46 19.56
CA VAL A 405 -12.22 11.67 18.75
C VAL A 405 -13.63 12.26 18.83
N HIS A 406 -14.15 12.49 20.05
CA HIS A 406 -15.46 13.08 20.24
C HIS A 406 -15.58 14.48 19.61
N TYR A 407 -14.52 15.30 19.75
CA TYR A 407 -14.49 16.61 19.10
C TYR A 407 -14.53 16.50 17.57
N VAL A 408 -13.71 15.63 16.97
CA VAL A 408 -13.69 15.41 15.51
C VAL A 408 -15.05 14.92 15.00
N GLN A 409 -15.69 13.96 15.70
CA GLN A 409 -17.04 13.50 15.34
C GLN A 409 -18.06 14.65 15.41
N SER A 410 -17.98 15.51 16.43
CA SER A 410 -18.85 16.69 16.56
C SER A 410 -18.66 17.72 15.43
N LEU A 411 -17.49 17.75 14.77
CA LEU A 411 -17.26 18.59 13.59
C LEU A 411 -17.91 18.00 12.34
N VAL A 412 -17.83 16.67 12.17
CA VAL A 412 -18.37 15.96 11.00
C VAL A 412 -19.90 15.99 11.02
N GLN A 413 -20.50 15.61 12.15
CA GLN A 413 -21.93 15.69 12.40
C GLN A 413 -22.19 16.59 13.61
N PRO A 414 -22.61 17.86 13.39
CA PRO A 414 -22.90 18.76 14.50
C PRO A 414 -23.97 18.13 15.40
N THR A 415 -23.65 17.91 16.67
CA THR A 415 -24.66 17.49 17.64
C THR A 415 -25.77 18.55 17.70
N PRO A 416 -27.05 18.15 17.83
CA PRO A 416 -28.13 19.09 18.02
C PRO A 416 -27.78 20.00 19.21
N LYS A 417 -27.87 21.33 19.01
CA LYS A 417 -27.61 22.30 20.08
C LYS A 417 -28.43 21.89 21.31
N PRO A 418 -27.85 21.91 22.53
CA PRO A 418 -28.62 21.63 23.74
C PRO A 418 -29.84 22.54 23.73
N SER A 419 -31.03 21.93 23.88
CA SER A 419 -32.25 22.72 24.07
C SER A 419 -32.05 23.55 25.32
N VAL A 420 -31.82 24.84 25.15
CA VAL A 420 -31.83 25.78 26.27
C VAL A 420 -33.25 25.78 26.77
N ARG A 421 -33.54 24.96 27.79
CA ARG A 421 -34.71 25.20 28.63
C ARG A 421 -34.44 26.51 29.35
N VAL A 422 -34.84 27.61 28.73
CA VAL A 422 -35.04 28.86 29.45
C VAL A 422 -36.08 28.52 30.50
N ALA A 423 -35.66 28.34 31.75
CA ALA A 423 -36.56 28.36 32.88
C ALA A 423 -37.18 29.75 32.88
N ASP A 424 -38.40 29.84 32.36
CA ASP A 424 -39.19 31.05 32.46
C ASP A 424 -39.60 31.14 33.94
N ASP A 425 -38.92 31.99 34.70
CA ASP A 425 -39.12 32.24 36.14
C ASP A 425 -40.54 32.75 36.49
N LYS A 426 -41.48 32.68 35.55
CA LYS A 426 -42.86 33.15 35.66
C LYS A 426 -43.94 32.09 35.48
N ASN A 427 -43.64 30.81 35.21
CA ASN A 427 -44.70 29.79 35.18
C ASN A 427 -44.23 28.34 35.47
N PRO A 428 -44.35 27.83 36.71
CA PRO A 428 -43.88 26.49 37.08
C PRO A 428 -44.67 25.28 36.55
N LEU A 429 -45.69 25.46 35.68
CA LEU A 429 -46.66 24.39 35.37
C LEU A 429 -46.83 24.02 33.88
N ALA A 430 -45.98 24.51 32.98
CA ALA A 430 -46.04 24.10 31.56
C ALA A 430 -45.05 22.97 31.23
N ALA A 431 -45.24 21.80 31.85
CA ALA A 431 -44.73 20.54 31.30
C ALA A 431 -45.92 19.81 30.65
N ALA A 432 -46.09 20.00 29.35
CA ALA A 432 -47.01 19.20 28.55
C ALA A 432 -46.25 18.64 27.35
N GLU A 433 -46.30 17.31 27.26
CA GLU A 433 -45.72 16.44 26.25
C GLU A 433 -46.18 16.78 24.83
N THR A 434 -45.26 16.76 23.88
CA THR A 434 -45.48 16.37 22.47
C THR A 434 -44.12 15.90 21.97
N GLY A 435 -43.86 14.62 21.65
CA GLY A 435 -44.65 13.77 20.76
C GLY A 435 -43.85 13.64 19.46
N VAL A 436 -43.10 12.54 19.33
CA VAL A 436 -42.35 12.13 18.13
C VAL A 436 -43.32 12.00 16.95
N SER A 437 -42.91 12.42 15.74
CA SER A 437 -43.56 12.00 14.50
C SER A 437 -42.51 11.67 13.43
N SER A 438 -42.52 10.38 13.08
CA SER A 438 -42.18 9.66 11.85
C SER A 438 -41.05 10.14 10.95
#